data_AF-A0A839LQP0-F1
#
_entry.id   AF-A0A839LQP0-F1
#
_cell.length_a   1.000
_cell.length_b   1.000
_cell.length_c   1.000
_cell.angle_alpha   90.00
_cell.angle_beta   90.00
_cell.angle_gamma   90.00
#
_symmetry.space_group_name_H-M   'P 1'
#
loop_
_entity.id
_entity.type
_entity.pdbx_description
1 polymer ?
#
loop_
_entity_poly.entity_id
_entity_poly.type
_entity_poly.pdbx_seq_one_letter_code
_entity_poly.pdbx_strand_id
1 'polypeptide(L)'
;METFIQQIINGLVLGSMYALVALGYTMVYGIINLINFAHGEILMVGALVSWTLATALADSGLPGWALMGIGLLCAIVVCSVLNFTIEKIAYRPLRNAPRLAPLITAMGMSLLLQTLAMIVWKPN
;
A
#
# COMPACT_ATOMS: atom_id res chain seq x y z
N MET A 1 24.70 25.13 5.34
CA MET A 1 23.98 24.57 6.51
C MET A 1 22.59 24.08 6.12
N GLU A 2 21.83 24.84 5.34
CA GLU A 2 20.49 24.45 4.88
C GLU A 2 20.45 23.09 4.17
N THR A 3 21.33 22.86 3.20
CA THR A 3 21.39 21.57 2.48
C THR A 3 21.68 20.40 3.41
N PHE A 4 22.51 20.58 4.44
CA PHE A 4 22.82 19.53 5.41
C PHE A 4 21.58 19.16 6.24
N ILE A 5 20.87 20.16 6.76
CA ILE A 5 19.62 19.96 7.51
C ILE A 5 18.55 19.31 6.62
N GLN A 6 18.42 19.76 5.37
CA GLN A 6 17.48 19.18 4.41
C GLN A 6 17.78 17.70 4.13
N GLN A 7 19.04 17.31 3.98
CA GLN A 7 19.40 15.90 3.78
C GLN A 7 19.10 15.04 5.01
N ILE A 8 19.27 15.57 6.22
CA ILE A 8 18.85 14.88 7.46
C ILE A 8 17.34 14.66 7.45
N ILE A 9 16.56 15.68 7.10
CA ILE A 9 15.10 15.58 7.02
C ILE A 9 14.69 14.55 5.95
N ASN A 10 15.27 14.61 4.76
CA ASN A 10 15.00 13.65 3.69
C ASN A 10 15.34 12.21 4.12
N GLY A 11 16.48 12.03 4.78
CA GLY A 11 16.90 10.74 5.33
C GLY A 11 15.92 10.22 6.40
N LEU A 12 15.43 11.09 7.27
CA LEU A 12 14.43 10.74 8.28
C LEU A 12 13.09 10.37 7.64
N VAL A 13 12.65 11.12 6.62
CA VAL A 13 11.42 10.84 5.88
C VAL A 13 11.50 9.46 5.21
N LEU A 14 12.55 9.19 4.43
CA LEU A 14 12.75 7.89 3.77
C LEU A 14 12.91 6.75 4.78
N GLY A 15 13.70 6.97 5.84
CA GLY A 15 13.90 5.99 6.90
C GLY A 15 12.60 5.65 7.64
N SER A 16 11.78 6.65 7.95
CA SER A 16 10.46 6.46 8.58
C SER A 16 9.50 5.68 7.67
N MET A 17 9.53 5.94 6.36
CA MET A 17 8.74 5.19 5.39
C MET A 17 9.15 3.71 5.39
N TYR A 18 10.44 3.41 5.28
CA TYR A 18 10.91 2.03 5.32
C TYR A 18 10.63 1.33 6.65
N ALA A 19 10.76 2.05 7.77
CA ALA A 19 10.42 1.53 9.09
C ALA A 19 8.94 1.17 9.21
N LEU A 20 8.04 2.04 8.72
CA LEU A 20 6.60 1.78 8.71
C LEU A 20 6.23 0.59 7.83
N VAL A 21 6.86 0.46 6.66
CA VAL A 21 6.67 -0.69 5.76
C VAL A 21 7.11 -1.99 6.43
N ALA A 22 8.28 -2.00 7.06
CA ALA A 22 8.78 -3.16 7.80
C ALA A 22 7.87 -3.53 8.99
N LEU A 23 7.40 -2.54 9.75
CA LEU A 23 6.48 -2.73 10.86
C LEU A 23 5.14 -3.33 10.37
N GLY A 24 4.57 -2.80 9.29
CA GLY A 24 3.35 -3.34 8.70
C GLY A 24 3.51 -4.79 8.25
N TYR A 25 4.61 -5.11 7.56
CA TYR A 25 4.89 -6.47 7.09
C TYR A 25 5.07 -7.45 8.26
N THR A 26 5.83 -7.08 9.28
CA THR A 26 6.05 -7.92 10.48
C THR A 26 4.78 -8.14 11.28
N MET A 27 3.89 -7.15 11.38
CA MET A 27 2.61 -7.29 12.07
C MET A 27 1.69 -8.30 11.36
N VAL A 28 1.55 -8.19 10.03
CA VAL A 28 0.72 -9.12 9.24
C VAL A 28 1.29 -10.53 9.29
N TYR A 29 2.61 -10.67 9.08
CA TYR A 29 3.28 -11.96 9.14
C TYR A 29 3.19 -12.58 10.54
N GLY A 30 3.31 -11.79 11.61
CA GLY A 30 3.23 -12.28 12.99
C GLY A 30 1.86 -12.88 13.36
N ILE A 31 0.78 -12.40 12.75
CA ILE A 31 -0.57 -12.92 12.99
C ILE A 31 -0.86 -14.11 12.07
N ILE A 32 -0.61 -13.98 10.77
CA ILE A 32 -1.05 -14.95 9.77
C ILE A 32 -0.03 -16.09 9.61
N ASN A 33 1.25 -15.85 9.94
CA ASN A 33 2.39 -16.77 9.72
C ASN A 33 2.50 -17.28 8.27
N LEU A 34 2.04 -16.45 7.30
CA LEU A 34 2.12 -16.71 5.87
C LEU A 34 2.85 -15.54 5.20
N ILE A 35 3.72 -15.87 4.24
CA ILE A 35 4.42 -14.87 3.43
C ILE A 35 3.40 -14.19 2.51
N ASN A 36 3.19 -12.89 2.69
CA ASN A 36 2.26 -12.09 1.90
C ASN A 36 3.02 -11.20 0.91
N PHE A 37 3.19 -11.68 -0.32
CA PHE A 37 3.83 -10.91 -1.39
C PHE A 37 3.02 -9.68 -1.83
N ALA A 38 1.68 -9.72 -1.68
CA ALA A 38 0.80 -8.62 -2.07
C ALA A 38 0.92 -7.38 -1.16
N HIS A 39 1.68 -7.43 -0.06
CA HIS A 39 1.85 -6.30 0.85
C HIS A 39 2.42 -5.05 0.15
N GLY A 40 3.41 -5.24 -0.73
CA GLY A 40 3.98 -4.15 -1.52
C GLY A 40 2.95 -3.50 -2.47
N GLU A 41 2.10 -4.32 -3.08
CA GLU A 41 1.06 -3.85 -3.99
C GLU A 41 -0.04 -3.07 -3.27
N ILE A 42 -0.35 -3.43 -2.02
CA ILE A 42 -1.30 -2.66 -1.19
C ILE A 42 -0.76 -1.26 -0.90
N LEU A 43 0.55 -1.15 -0.62
CA LEU A 43 1.21 0.15 -0.42
C LEU A 43 1.17 0.98 -1.71
N MET A 44 1.44 0.36 -2.86
CA MET A 44 1.33 0.99 -4.17
C MET A 44 -0.09 1.53 -4.40
N VAL A 45 -1.13 0.73 -4.17
CA VAL A 45 -2.53 1.16 -4.32
C VAL A 45 -2.84 2.35 -3.42
N GLY A 46 -2.40 2.34 -2.16
CA GLY A 46 -2.58 3.47 -1.24
C GLY A 46 -1.94 4.77 -1.74
N ALA A 47 -0.72 4.67 -2.30
CA ALA A 47 -0.03 5.81 -2.89
C ALA A 47 -0.75 6.33 -4.15
N LEU A 48 -1.19 5.44 -5.03
CA LEU A 48 -1.88 5.79 -6.28
C LEU A 48 -3.29 6.38 -6.04
N VAL A 49 -4.00 5.90 -5.02
CA VAL A 49 -5.28 6.48 -4.58
C VAL A 49 -5.06 7.88 -4.02
N SER A 50 -4.05 8.06 -3.17
CA SER A 50 -3.72 9.39 -2.63
C SER A 50 -3.32 10.36 -3.75
N TRP A 51 -2.54 9.89 -4.73
CA TRP A 51 -2.13 10.68 -5.88
C TRP A 51 -3.30 11.06 -6.79
N THR A 52 -4.18 10.11 -7.12
CA THR A 52 -5.37 10.41 -7.95
C THR A 52 -6.31 11.39 -7.27
N LEU A 53 -6.49 11.30 -5.96
CA LEU A 53 -7.30 12.27 -5.26
C LEU A 53 -6.65 13.65 -5.25
N ALA A 54 -5.34 13.70 -5.06
CA ALA A 54 -4.58 14.96 -5.10
C ALA A 54 -4.66 15.63 -6.48
N THR A 55 -4.59 14.86 -7.57
CA THR A 55 -4.73 15.41 -8.93
C THR A 55 -6.16 15.76 -9.28
N ALA A 56 -7.15 14.95 -8.88
CA ALA A 56 -8.56 15.21 -9.14
C ALA A 56 -9.08 16.46 -8.40
N LEU A 57 -8.56 16.75 -7.20
CA LEU A 57 -8.93 17.93 -6.42
C LEU A 57 -7.93 19.08 -6.58
N ALA A 58 -6.99 19.02 -7.53
CA ALA A 58 -5.98 20.07 -7.70
C ALA A 58 -6.61 21.46 -7.96
N ASP A 59 -7.70 21.51 -8.73
CA ASP A 59 -8.41 22.75 -9.09
C ASP A 59 -9.41 23.23 -8.03
N SER A 60 -9.57 22.50 -6.92
CA SER A 60 -10.55 22.80 -5.88
C SER A 60 -10.20 24.01 -5.00
N GLY A 61 -8.98 24.55 -5.12
CA GLY A 61 -8.47 25.65 -4.28
C GLY A 61 -8.25 25.26 -2.80
N LEU A 62 -8.36 23.98 -2.46
CA LEU A 62 -8.10 23.49 -1.11
C LEU A 62 -6.61 23.63 -0.76
N PRO A 63 -6.28 23.92 0.52
CA PRO A 63 -4.90 23.98 0.95
C PRO A 63 -4.27 22.57 0.94
N GLY A 64 -2.97 22.48 0.60
CA GLY A 64 -2.29 21.20 0.39
C GLY A 64 -2.35 20.21 1.56
N TRP A 65 -2.38 20.71 2.80
CA TRP A 65 -2.52 19.86 3.99
C TRP A 65 -3.91 19.20 4.08
N ALA A 66 -4.97 19.87 3.62
CA ALA A 66 -6.31 19.30 3.56
C ALA A 66 -6.41 18.22 2.49
N LEU A 67 -5.84 18.45 1.30
CA LEU A 67 -5.73 17.44 0.24
C LEU A 67 -5.00 16.18 0.73
N MET A 68 -3.86 16.36 1.42
CA MET A 68 -3.12 15.24 2.02
C MET A 68 -3.94 14.50 3.07
N GLY A 69 -4.68 15.22 3.92
CA GLY A 69 -5.54 14.62 4.94
C GLY A 69 -6.66 13.77 4.34
N ILE A 70 -7.35 14.28 3.32
CA ILE A 70 -8.42 13.55 2.63
C ILE A 70 -7.82 12.34 1.89
N GLY A 71 -6.69 12.51 1.20
CA GLY A 71 -5.96 11.44 0.52
C GLY A 71 -5.58 10.30 1.47
N LEU A 72 -5.03 10.65 2.64
CA LEU A 72 -4.69 9.68 3.68
C LEU A 72 -5.91 8.90 4.18
N LEU A 73 -7.00 9.58 4.51
CA LEU A 73 -8.22 8.91 4.98
C LEU A 73 -8.80 7.98 3.90
N CYS A 74 -8.82 8.44 2.64
CA CYS A 74 -9.30 7.64 1.53
C CYS A 74 -8.41 6.41 1.31
N ALA A 75 -7.08 6.58 1.34
CA ALA A 75 -6.13 5.48 1.22
C ALA A 75 -6.27 4.46 2.36
N ILE A 76 -6.50 4.91 3.62
CA ILE A 76 -6.75 4.00 4.75
C ILE A 76 -7.99 3.14 4.49
N VAL A 77 -9.09 3.76 4.04
CA VAL A 77 -10.34 3.03 3.75
C VAL A 77 -10.13 2.04 2.61
N VAL A 78 -9.56 2.49 1.48
CA VAL A 78 -9.35 1.63 0.29
C VAL A 78 -8.41 0.47 0.62
N CYS A 79 -7.27 0.74 1.25
CA CYS A 79 -6.31 -0.30 1.64
C CYS A 79 -6.94 -1.30 2.62
N SER A 80 -7.72 -0.82 3.60
CA SER A 80 -8.39 -1.72 4.57
C SER A 80 -9.39 -2.65 3.90
N VAL A 81 -10.24 -2.10 3.01
CA VAL A 81 -11.22 -2.89 2.25
C VAL A 81 -10.53 -3.89 1.32
N LEU A 82 -9.48 -3.46 0.63
CA LEU A 82 -8.70 -4.30 -0.27
C LEU A 82 -8.07 -5.47 0.51
N ASN A 83 -7.36 -5.19 1.60
CA ASN A 83 -6.67 -6.20 2.40
C ASN A 83 -7.66 -7.21 3.01
N PHE A 84 -8.79 -6.73 3.54
CA PHE A 84 -9.86 -7.59 4.03
C PHE A 84 -10.43 -8.51 2.94
N THR A 85 -10.60 -7.97 1.72
CA THR A 85 -11.11 -8.74 0.58
C THR A 85 -10.12 -9.83 0.15
N ILE A 86 -8.83 -9.49 0.09
CA ILE A 86 -7.75 -10.44 -0.23
C ILE A 86 -7.69 -11.54 0.83
N GLU A 87 -7.71 -11.18 2.11
CA GLU A 87 -7.70 -12.15 3.19
C GLU A 87 -8.90 -13.10 3.07
N LYS A 88 -10.10 -12.56 2.88
CA LYS A 88 -11.34 -13.34 2.85
C LYS A 88 -11.41 -14.29 1.65
N ILE A 89 -11.00 -13.83 0.46
CA ILE A 89 -11.18 -14.57 -0.80
C ILE A 89 -9.96 -15.44 -1.11
N ALA A 90 -8.75 -14.92 -0.92
CA ALA A 90 -7.53 -15.61 -1.32
C ALA A 90 -6.95 -16.44 -0.17
N TYR A 91 -6.74 -15.85 1.01
CA TYR A 91 -5.95 -16.51 2.06
C TYR A 91 -6.77 -17.39 3.01
N ARG A 92 -7.96 -16.95 3.44
CA ARG A 92 -8.80 -17.67 4.40
C ARG A 92 -9.20 -19.08 3.94
N PRO A 93 -9.54 -19.34 2.65
CA PRO A 93 -9.86 -20.69 2.19
C PRO A 93 -8.64 -21.63 2.20
N LEU A 94 -7.44 -21.08 2.06
CA LEU A 94 -6.20 -21.84 1.94
C LEU A 94 -5.50 -22.10 3.28
N ARG A 95 -6.13 -21.74 4.41
CA ARG A 95 -5.54 -21.91 5.75
C ARG A 95 -5.25 -23.37 6.11
N ASN A 96 -6.03 -24.31 5.59
CA ASN A 96 -5.84 -25.76 5.81
C ASN A 96 -5.05 -26.43 4.68
N ALA A 97 -4.62 -25.69 3.67
CA ALA A 97 -3.91 -26.22 2.51
C ALA A 97 -2.39 -26.35 2.80
N PRO A 98 -1.65 -27.14 2.00
CA PRO A 98 -0.19 -27.20 2.10
C PRO A 98 0.45 -25.81 1.97
N ARG A 99 1.54 -25.56 2.71
CA ARG A 99 2.20 -24.23 2.80
C ARG A 99 2.58 -23.60 1.45
N LEU A 100 2.74 -24.39 0.40
CA LEU A 100 3.01 -23.92 -0.96
C LEU A 100 1.81 -23.22 -1.61
N ALA A 101 0.57 -23.65 -1.31
CA ALA A 101 -0.62 -23.12 -1.98
C ALA A 101 -0.92 -21.65 -1.60
N PRO A 102 -0.84 -21.23 -0.32
CA PRO A 102 -0.92 -19.80 0.05
C PRO A 102 0.16 -18.96 -0.60
N LEU A 103 1.38 -19.50 -0.75
CA LEU A 103 2.51 -18.79 -1.35
C LEU A 103 2.29 -18.50 -2.85
N ILE A 104 1.82 -19.50 -3.61
CA ILE A 104 1.45 -19.33 -5.02
C ILE A 104 0.31 -18.33 -5.16
N THR A 105 -0.69 -18.41 -4.28
CA THR A 105 -1.83 -17.50 -4.28
C THR A 105 -1.40 -16.07 -3.97
N ALA A 106 -0.49 -15.86 -3.01
CA ALA A 106 0.05 -14.54 -2.69
C ALA A 106 0.79 -13.93 -3.88
N MET A 107 1.59 -14.72 -4.62
CA MET A 107 2.23 -14.24 -5.86
C MET A 107 1.19 -13.92 -6.95
N GLY A 108 0.19 -14.78 -7.13
CA GLY A 108 -0.90 -14.53 -8.07
C GLY A 108 -1.67 -13.25 -7.76
N MET A 109 -1.97 -13.00 -6.48
CA MET A 109 -2.60 -11.77 -6.03
C MET A 109 -1.70 -10.54 -6.24
N SER A 110 -0.39 -10.67 -6.02
CA SER A 110 0.56 -9.59 -6.30
C SER A 110 0.51 -9.18 -7.77
N LEU A 111 0.62 -10.16 -8.68
CA LEU A 111 0.56 -9.92 -10.13
C LEU A 111 -0.80 -9.35 -10.55
N LEU A 112 -1.90 -9.84 -9.97
CA LEU A 112 -3.24 -9.34 -10.24
C LEU A 112 -3.36 -7.87 -9.83
N LEU A 113 -2.94 -7.50 -8.62
CA LEU A 113 -3.01 -6.11 -8.17
C LEU A 113 -2.12 -5.20 -9.01
N GLN A 114 -0.91 -5.65 -9.34
CA GLN A 114 0.02 -4.91 -10.18
C GLN A 114 -0.55 -4.67 -11.59
N THR A 115 -1.13 -5.71 -12.20
CA THR A 115 -1.75 -5.61 -13.54
C THR A 115 -3.00 -4.74 -13.53
N LEU A 116 -3.86 -4.85 -12.51
CA LEU A 116 -4.98 -3.93 -12.34
C LEU A 116 -4.52 -2.48 -12.18
N ALA A 117 -3.45 -2.26 -11.42
CA ALA A 117 -2.90 -0.93 -11.25
C ALA A 117 -2.39 -0.36 -12.58
N MET A 118 -1.67 -1.14 -13.39
CA MET A 118 -1.23 -0.70 -14.72
C MET A 118 -2.39 -0.38 -15.69
N ILE A 119 -3.52 -1.08 -15.56
CA ILE A 119 -4.71 -0.82 -16.39
C ILE A 119 -5.41 0.47 -15.98
N VAL A 120 -5.57 0.70 -14.67
CA VAL A 120 -6.26 1.87 -14.13
C VAL A 120 -5.39 3.13 -14.21
N TRP A 121 -4.12 3.03 -13.81
CA TRP A 121 -3.14 4.10 -13.83
C TRP A 121 -2.20 3.95 -15.03
N LYS A 122 -2.77 4.00 -16.24
CA LYS A 122 -1.97 3.99 -17.46
C LYS A 122 -0.99 5.19 -17.44
N PRO A 123 0.31 4.97 -17.71
CA PRO A 123 1.19 6.05 -18.09
C PRO A 123 0.65 6.63 -19.40
N ASN A 124 0.33 7.93 -19.40
CA ASN A 124 0.05 8.66 -20.64
C ASN A 124 1.32 8.83 -21.46
#